data_AF-A0A968QF23-F1
#
_entry.id   AF-A0A968QF23-F1
#
_cell.length_a   1.000
_cell.length_b   1.000
_cell.length_c   1.000
_cell.angle_alpha   90.00
_cell.angle_beta   90.00
_cell.angle_gamma   90.00
#
_symmetry.space_group_name_H-M   'P 1'
#
loop_
_entity.id
_entity.type
_entity.pdbx_description
1 polymer ?
#
loop_
_entity_poly.entity_id
_entity_poly.type
_entity_poly.pdbx_seq_one_letter_code
_entity_poly.pdbx_strand_id
1 'polypeptide(L)'
;MLLLKTKNNFSDTDKTITLADVSWEDYLELSQQNPEYRYSYYKNIITVMSPSRNHERIKKTIAILIETYCQIEQIKFFAFGSGDIK
;
A
#
# COMPACT_ATOMS: atom_id res chain seq x y z
N MET A 1 -24.08 -32.36 6.03
CA MET A 1 -22.69 -31.83 5.96
C MET A 1 -22.69 -30.70 4.93
N LEU A 2 -22.96 -29.46 5.37
CA LEU A 2 -23.06 -28.29 4.51
C LEU A 2 -21.64 -27.80 4.19
N LEU A 3 -21.22 -28.00 2.93
CA LEU A 3 -20.02 -27.37 2.40
C LEU A 3 -20.30 -25.88 2.23
N LEU A 4 -19.86 -25.06 3.18
CA LEU A 4 -19.72 -23.63 3.00
C LEU A 4 -18.71 -23.41 1.87
N LYS A 5 -19.21 -23.13 0.67
CA LYS A 5 -18.43 -22.55 -0.42
C LYS A 5 -17.94 -21.18 0.06
N THR A 6 -16.76 -21.15 0.68
CA THR A 6 -16.03 -19.92 0.88
C THR A 6 -15.72 -19.37 -0.51
N LYS A 7 -16.48 -18.36 -0.94
CA LYS A 7 -16.10 -17.49 -2.05
C LYS A 7 -14.77 -16.86 -1.65
N ASN A 8 -13.66 -17.49 -2.01
CA ASN A 8 -12.36 -16.84 -1.95
C ASN A 8 -12.37 -15.80 -3.07
N ASN A 9 -12.79 -14.58 -2.74
CA ASN A 9 -12.67 -13.40 -3.57
C ASN A 9 -11.17 -13.05 -3.65
N PHE A 10 -10.43 -13.68 -4.58
CA PHE A 10 -9.03 -13.33 -4.87
C PHE A 10 -8.83 -11.86 -5.28
N SER A 11 -9.91 -11.10 -5.52
CA SER A 11 -9.89 -9.66 -5.79
C SER A 11 -9.74 -8.77 -4.54
N ASP A 12 -9.91 -9.32 -3.34
CA ASP A 12 -9.87 -8.56 -2.08
C ASP A 12 -8.53 -8.71 -1.33
N THR A 13 -7.60 -9.51 -1.83
CA THR A 13 -6.30 -9.75 -1.20
C THR A 13 -5.19 -8.98 -1.90
N ASP A 14 -4.30 -8.38 -1.12
CA ASP A 14 -3.10 -7.72 -1.64
C ASP A 14 -2.22 -8.74 -2.36
N LYS A 15 -1.63 -8.31 -3.47
CA LYS A 15 -0.64 -9.13 -4.19
C LYS A 15 0.73 -8.52 -3.98
N THR A 16 1.65 -9.34 -3.51
CA THR A 16 3.03 -8.94 -3.24
C THR A 16 3.98 -9.91 -3.93
N ILE A 17 5.00 -9.37 -4.59
CA ILE A 17 6.10 -10.11 -5.18
C ILE A 17 7.40 -9.57 -4.60
N THR A 18 8.36 -10.45 -4.34
CA THR A 18 9.69 -10.07 -3.83
C THR A 18 10.76 -10.51 -4.80
N LEU A 19 11.76 -9.66 -5.00
CA LEU A 19 12.95 -9.91 -5.78
C LEU A 19 14.14 -9.76 -4.83
N ALA A 20 14.93 -10.83 -4.67
CA ALA A 20 16.10 -10.85 -3.79
C ALA A 20 17.38 -10.60 -4.59
N ASP A 21 18.46 -10.25 -3.86
CA ASP A 21 19.80 -9.99 -4.40
C ASP A 21 19.84 -8.90 -5.48
N VAL A 22 19.00 -7.87 -5.29
CA VAL A 22 18.85 -6.73 -6.20
C VAL A 22 19.52 -5.47 -5.65
N SER A 23 20.04 -4.64 -6.56
CA SER A 23 20.68 -3.38 -6.24
C SER A 23 19.66 -2.26 -6.00
N TRP A 24 20.12 -1.13 -5.48
CA TRP A 24 19.29 0.07 -5.34
C TRP A 24 18.97 0.68 -6.71
N GLU A 25 19.89 0.55 -7.66
CA GLU A 25 19.75 1.00 -9.04
C GLU A 25 18.62 0.24 -9.75
N ASP A 26 18.54 -1.08 -9.56
CA ASP A 26 17.45 -1.91 -10.09
C ASP A 26 16.09 -1.44 -9.56
N TYR A 27 16.02 -1.05 -8.27
CA TYR A 27 14.81 -0.50 -7.67
C TYR A 27 14.38 0.81 -8.34
N LEU A 28 15.34 1.72 -8.55
CA LEU A 28 15.06 3.00 -9.18
C LEU A 28 14.56 2.83 -10.62
N GLU A 29 15.23 1.98 -11.42
CA GLU A 29 14.82 1.70 -12.79
C GLU A 29 13.40 1.11 -12.83
N LEU A 30 13.16 0.08 -12.02
CA LEU A 30 11.90 -0.65 -12.03
C LEU A 30 10.72 0.22 -11.54
N SER A 31 10.95 1.07 -10.54
CA SER A 31 9.94 2.01 -10.02
C SER A 31 9.62 3.16 -10.98
N GLN A 32 10.60 3.63 -11.76
CA GLN A 32 10.39 4.64 -12.79
C GLN A 32 9.64 4.10 -14.01
N GLN A 33 9.92 2.85 -14.39
CA GLN A 33 9.29 2.21 -15.55
C GLN A 33 7.81 1.87 -15.30
N ASN A 34 7.43 1.58 -14.05
CA ASN A 34 6.09 1.09 -13.71
C ASN A 34 5.51 1.83 -12.49
N PRO A 35 5.28 3.15 -12.58
CA PRO A 35 4.91 4.00 -11.45
C PRO A 35 3.55 3.67 -10.80
N GLU A 36 2.72 2.85 -11.45
CA GLU A 36 1.42 2.41 -10.96
C GLU A 36 1.51 1.45 -9.77
N TYR A 37 2.64 0.75 -9.60
CA TYR A 37 2.84 -0.18 -8.50
C TYR A 37 3.47 0.51 -7.29
N ARG A 38 3.30 -0.11 -6.12
CA ARG A 38 3.94 0.33 -4.89
C ARG A 38 5.20 -0.49 -4.66
N TYR A 39 6.33 0.20 -4.49
CA TYR A 39 7.63 -0.42 -4.30
C TYR A 39 8.18 -0.13 -2.91
N SER A 40 8.97 -1.05 -2.40
CA SER A 40 9.86 -0.82 -1.27
C SER A 40 11.17 -1.55 -1.48
N TYR A 41 12.26 -1.00 -0.95
CA TYR A 41 13.59 -1.58 -1.00
C TYR A 41 14.15 -1.73 0.40
N TYR A 42 14.58 -2.93 0.75
CA TYR A 42 15.22 -3.18 2.04
C TYR A 42 16.16 -4.38 1.96
N LYS A 43 17.41 -4.20 2.39
CA LYS A 43 18.44 -5.26 2.44
C LYS A 43 18.54 -6.08 1.14
N ASN A 44 18.74 -5.39 0.02
CA ASN A 44 18.86 -6.02 -1.30
C ASN A 44 17.61 -6.81 -1.73
N ILE A 45 16.44 -6.48 -1.17
CA ILE A 45 15.15 -7.03 -1.56
C ILE A 45 14.25 -5.91 -2.04
N ILE A 46 13.75 -6.02 -3.27
CA ILE A 46 12.64 -5.19 -3.78
C ILE A 46 11.35 -5.94 -3.49
N THR A 47 10.39 -5.24 -2.89
CA THR A 47 9.02 -5.73 -2.74
C THR A 47 8.09 -4.89 -3.58
N VAL A 48 7.37 -5.54 -4.50
CA VAL A 48 6.36 -4.92 -5.37
C VAL A 48 4.99 -5.31 -4.84
N MET A 49 4.13 -4.32 -4.60
CA MET A 49 2.79 -4.53 -4.08
C MET A 49 1.74 -3.92 -5.01
N SER A 50 0.69 -4.69 -5.25
CA SER A 50 -0.57 -4.21 -5.83
C SER A 50 -1.61 -4.24 -4.71
N PRO A 51 -1.93 -3.08 -4.08
CA PRO A 51 -2.92 -3.02 -3.03
C PRO A 51 -4.30 -3.40 -3.57
N SER A 52 -5.08 -4.12 -2.77
CA SER A 52 -6.45 -4.48 -3.09
C SER A 52 -7.42 -3.35 -2.73
N ARG A 53 -8.67 -3.46 -3.18
CA ARG A 53 -9.74 -2.53 -2.76
C ARG A 53 -9.94 -2.52 -1.25
N ASN A 54 -9.75 -3.67 -0.60
CA ASN A 54 -9.91 -3.76 0.85
C ASN A 54 -8.76 -3.04 1.58
N HIS A 55 -7.53 -3.11 1.06
CA HIS A 55 -6.39 -2.34 1.58
C HIS A 55 -6.68 -0.85 1.56
N GLU A 56 -7.10 -0.31 0.42
CA GLU A 56 -7.41 1.12 0.30
C GLU A 56 -8.58 1.53 1.21
N ARG A 57 -9.59 0.67 1.37
CA ARG A 57 -10.69 0.92 2.31
C ARG A 57 -10.21 0.99 3.75
N ILE A 58 -9.40 0.04 4.20
CA ILE A 58 -8.87 0.01 5.57
C ILE A 58 -7.98 1.23 5.82
N LYS A 59 -7.06 1.52 4.90
CA LYS A 59 -6.20 2.71 4.95
C LYS A 59 -7.02 3.99 5.07
N LYS A 60 -8.09 4.13 4.27
CA LYS A 60 -8.95 5.32 4.33
C LYS A 60 -9.71 5.43 5.65
N THR A 61 -10.23 4.32 6.18
CA THR A 61 -10.87 4.30 7.50
C THR A 61 -9.92 4.75 8.60
N ILE A 62 -8.68 4.24 8.62
CA ILE A 62 -7.66 4.63 9.61
C ILE A 62 -7.36 6.12 9.49
N ALA A 63 -7.16 6.63 8.27
CA ALA A 63 -6.91 8.05 8.04
C ALA A 63 -8.05 8.91 8.60
N ILE A 64 -9.31 8.57 8.31
CA ILE A 64 -10.48 9.31 8.83
C ILE A 64 -10.50 9.30 10.36
N LEU A 65 -10.22 8.16 11.00
CA LEU A 65 -10.20 8.07 12.47
C LEU A 65 -9.13 8.98 13.09
N ILE A 66 -7.93 8.99 12.51
CA ILE A 66 -6.82 9.84 12.96
C ILE A 66 -7.17 11.32 12.74
N GLU A 67 -7.64 11.68 11.53
CA GLU A 67 -8.03 13.05 11.20
C GLU A 67 -9.13 13.55 12.15
N THR A 68 -10.15 12.73 12.41
CA THR A 68 -11.25 13.05 13.34
C THR A 68 -10.71 13.26 14.76
N TYR A 69 -9.82 12.39 15.23
CA TYR A 69 -9.19 12.54 16.54
C TYR A 69 -8.40 13.86 16.63
N CYS A 70 -7.57 14.15 15.63
CA CYS A 70 -6.82 15.41 15.60
C CYS A 70 -7.74 16.63 15.57
N GLN A 71 -8.89 16.58 14.87
CA GLN A 71 -9.88 17.65 14.89
C GLN A 71 -10.47 17.89 16.28
N ILE A 72 -10.83 16.81 16.99
CA ILE A 72 -11.40 16.90 18.35
C ILE A 72 -10.38 17.49 19.34
N GLU A 73 -9.13 17.04 19.26
CA GLU A 73 -8.04 17.47 20.15
C GLU A 73 -7.36 18.76 19.70
N GLN A 74 -7.84 19.40 18.61
CA GLN A 74 -7.25 20.60 18.01
C GLN A 74 -5.76 20.44 17.64
N ILE A 75 -5.33 19.22 17.32
CA ILE A 75 -3.99 18.90 16.85
C ILE A 75 -3.91 19.29 15.37
N LYS A 76 -2.95 20.14 15.02
CA LYS A 76 -2.70 20.49 13.61
C LYS A 76 -2.22 19.26 12.86
N PHE A 77 -2.91 18.94 11.76
CA PHE A 77 -2.52 17.88 10.83
C PHE A 77 -2.62 18.38 9.40
N PHE A 78 -1.89 17.73 8.51
CA PHE A 78 -1.88 18.04 7.08
C PHE A 78 -2.08 16.75 6.31
N ALA A 79 -3.23 16.62 5.65
CA ALA A 79 -3.49 15.49 4.78
C ALA A 79 -2.68 15.66 3.48
N PHE A 80 -1.54 14.99 3.40
CA PHE A 80 -0.81 14.86 2.14
C PHE A 80 -1.34 13.63 1.40
N GLY A 81 -1.90 13.85 0.21
CA GLY A 81 -2.17 12.76 -0.72
C GLY A 81 -0.87 12.16 -1.27
N SER A 82 -0.95 11.36 -2.33
CA SER A 82 0.23 10.96 -3.12
C SER A 82 0.74 12.10 -4.00
N GLY A 83 0.84 13.31 -3.43
CA GLY A 83 1.42 14.45 -4.11
C GLY A 83 2.93 14.35 -4.03
N ASP A 84 3.58 14.17 -5.17
CA ASP A 84 5.03 14.33 -5.27
C ASP A 84 5.40 15.72 -4.76
N ILE A 85 6.39 15.78 -3.88
CA ILE A 85 7.05 17.03 -3.50
C ILE A 85 7.81 17.47 -4.75
N LYS A 86 7.29 18.47 -5.46
CA LYS A 86 7.99 19.09 -6.61
C LYS A 86 9.19 19.90 -6.15
#